data_AF-A0A0J7YWV4-F1
#
_entry.id   AF-A0A0J7YWV4-F1
#
_cell.length_a   1.000
_cell.length_b   1.000
_cell.length_c   1.000
_cell.angle_alpha   90.00
_cell.angle_beta   90.00
_cell.angle_gamma   90.00
#
_symmetry.space_group_name_H-M   'P 1'
#
loop_
_entity.id
_entity.type
_entity.pdbx_description
1 polymer ?
#
loop_
_entity_poly.entity_id
_entity_poly.type
_entity_poly.pdbx_seq_one_letter_code
_entity_poly.pdbx_strand_id
1 'polypeptide(L)'
;MTDQPPSPPGPGFGPPPPQYAPQHAPQPAPQYAPQPAPAPAPNGPEFLAVGKRNAVVVDVSGVVFEMSGLTIEFRWPEIRSVHYKASPDGKALMVAVVHMDGRFYECGVEAKPRARLQEWFPQLAWVLGHYRPTG
;
A
#
# COMPACT_ATOMS: atom_id res chain seq x y z
N MET A 1 -44.28 -29.88 9.92
CA MET A 1 -44.32 -30.34 11.33
C MET A 1 -43.15 -29.68 12.03
N THR A 2 -43.41 -28.61 12.77
CA THR A 2 -42.39 -27.90 13.55
C THR A 2 -42.89 -27.90 14.98
N ASP A 3 -42.22 -28.68 15.83
CA ASP A 3 -42.56 -28.87 17.24
C ASP A 3 -41.65 -27.97 18.08
N GLN A 4 -42.25 -27.06 18.85
CA GLN A 4 -41.56 -26.26 19.87
C GLN A 4 -42.38 -26.38 21.18
N PRO A 5 -41.83 -26.96 22.26
CA PRO A 5 -42.54 -27.08 23.53
C PRO A 5 -42.53 -25.77 24.36
N PRO A 6 -43.53 -25.56 25.24
CA PRO A 6 -43.73 -24.32 25.98
C PRO A 6 -42.88 -24.20 27.26
N SER A 7 -42.51 -22.96 27.62
CA SER A 7 -41.75 -22.63 28.85
C SER A 7 -42.68 -22.40 30.07
N PRO A 8 -42.26 -22.74 31.30
CA PRO A 8 -43.05 -22.54 32.52
C PRO A 8 -42.95 -21.11 33.12
N PRO A 9 -43.93 -20.67 33.93
CA PRO A 9 -43.99 -19.33 34.52
C PRO A 9 -43.20 -19.23 35.84
N GLY A 10 -42.47 -18.12 36.03
CA GLY A 10 -41.82 -17.79 37.30
C GLY A 10 -42.76 -17.06 38.28
N PRO A 11 -42.66 -17.27 39.60
CA PRO A 11 -43.39 -16.48 40.59
C PRO A 11 -42.48 -15.46 41.30
N GLY A 12 -43.01 -14.27 41.60
CA GLY A 12 -42.47 -13.42 42.65
C GLY A 12 -42.60 -11.92 42.40
N PHE A 13 -43.68 -11.34 42.91
CA PHE A 13 -43.91 -9.90 43.02
C PHE A 13 -42.92 -9.28 44.02
N GLY A 14 -42.10 -8.33 43.58
CA GLY A 14 -41.30 -7.44 44.44
C GLY A 14 -41.78 -5.99 44.30
N PRO A 15 -41.66 -5.15 45.35
CA PRO A 15 -42.08 -3.75 45.27
C PRO A 15 -41.25 -2.97 44.24
N PRO A 16 -41.82 -1.96 43.54
CA PRO A 16 -41.07 -1.17 42.59
C PRO A 16 -39.98 -0.35 43.31
N PRO A 17 -38.79 -0.19 42.71
CA PRO A 17 -37.75 0.66 43.27
C PRO A 17 -38.20 2.14 43.26
N PRO A 18 -37.78 2.95 44.25
CA PRO A 18 -38.05 4.37 44.26
C PRO A 18 -37.40 5.07 43.05
N GLN A 19 -38.15 5.95 42.41
CA GLN A 19 -37.67 6.78 41.31
C GLN A 19 -36.67 7.81 41.85
N TYR A 20 -35.38 7.53 41.68
CA TYR A 20 -34.33 8.54 41.83
C TYR A 20 -34.29 9.41 40.57
N ALA A 21 -34.42 10.72 40.76
CA ALA A 21 -34.23 11.72 39.72
C ALA A 21 -32.81 11.62 39.13
N PRO A 22 -32.60 11.90 37.83
CA PRO A 22 -31.28 11.85 37.23
C PRO A 22 -30.45 13.06 37.66
N GLN A 23 -29.64 12.89 38.70
CA GLN A 23 -28.52 13.78 38.98
C GLN A 23 -27.34 13.40 38.09
N HIS A 24 -27.31 13.92 36.86
CA HIS A 24 -26.12 13.86 36.02
C HIS A 24 -25.06 14.82 36.58
N ALA A 25 -24.15 14.31 37.40
CA ALA A 25 -22.87 14.97 37.61
C ALA A 25 -22.02 14.80 36.33
N PRO A 26 -21.43 15.87 35.76
CA PRO A 26 -20.55 15.71 34.62
C PRO A 26 -19.28 14.96 35.06
N GLN A 27 -19.06 13.79 34.47
CA GLN A 27 -17.78 13.09 34.63
C GLN A 27 -16.70 13.89 33.90
N PRO A 28 -15.51 14.13 34.50
CA PRO A 28 -14.41 14.75 33.80
C PRO A 28 -13.96 13.86 32.65
N ALA A 29 -13.91 14.43 31.44
CA ALA A 29 -13.42 13.73 30.26
C ALA A 29 -11.96 13.29 30.47
N PRO A 30 -11.56 12.09 30.02
CA PRO A 30 -10.16 11.68 30.08
C PRO A 30 -9.31 12.66 29.26
N GLN A 31 -8.33 13.29 29.91
CA GLN A 31 -7.31 14.09 29.25
C GLN A 31 -6.46 13.15 28.39
N TYR A 32 -6.73 13.13 27.09
CA TYR A 32 -5.84 12.51 26.12
C TYR A 32 -4.51 13.26 26.15
N ALA A 33 -3.49 12.66 26.78
CA ALA A 33 -2.12 13.09 26.56
C ALA A 33 -1.82 12.99 25.06
N PRO A 34 -1.18 13.99 24.43
CA PRO A 34 -0.84 13.91 23.03
C PRO A 34 0.05 12.69 22.80
N GLN A 35 -0.45 11.70 22.06
CA GLN A 35 0.37 10.59 21.61
C GLN A 35 1.48 11.18 20.73
N PRO A 36 2.75 10.79 20.94
CA PRO A 36 3.82 11.21 20.06
C PRO A 36 3.44 10.80 18.63
N ALA A 37 3.49 11.77 17.70
CA ALA A 37 3.26 11.50 16.30
C ALA A 37 4.18 10.34 15.86
N PRO A 38 3.69 9.36 15.08
CA PRO A 38 4.53 8.29 14.60
C PRO A 38 5.73 8.90 13.88
N ALA A 39 6.94 8.54 14.33
CA ALA A 39 8.15 8.92 13.62
C ALA A 39 8.02 8.46 12.16
N PRO A 40 8.44 9.28 11.18
CA PRO A 40 8.40 8.87 9.78
C PRO A 40 9.14 7.54 9.67
N ALA A 41 8.44 6.51 9.20
CA ALA A 41 9.05 5.21 8.95
C ALA A 41 10.28 5.43 8.05
N PRO A 42 11.40 4.73 8.28
CA PRO A 42 12.54 4.86 7.39
C PRO A 42 12.07 4.57 5.96
N ASN A 43 12.17 5.57 5.08
CA ASN A 43 11.89 5.38 3.67
C ASN A 43 12.77 4.22 3.20
N GLY A 44 12.14 3.16 2.69
CA GLY A 44 12.86 2.00 2.18
C GLY A 44 13.74 2.40 0.98
N PRO A 45 14.51 1.44 0.44
CA PRO A 45 15.37 1.73 -0.70
C PRO A 45 14.58 2.26 -1.90
N GLU A 46 15.14 3.20 -2.65
CA GLU A 46 14.47 3.79 -3.82
C GLU A 46 15.35 3.66 -5.06
N PHE A 47 14.69 3.50 -6.20
CA PHE A 47 15.30 3.56 -7.52
C PHE A 47 14.61 4.63 -8.37
N LEU A 48 15.42 5.46 -9.05
CA LEU A 48 14.96 6.48 -9.98
C LEU A 48 15.76 6.37 -11.28
N ALA A 49 15.05 6.17 -12.39
CA ALA A 49 15.59 6.28 -13.73
C ALA A 49 14.85 7.39 -14.50
N VAL A 50 15.60 8.43 -14.90
CA VAL A 50 15.05 9.54 -15.70
C VAL A 50 15.74 9.57 -17.06
N GLY A 51 14.92 9.54 -18.11
CA GLY A 51 15.31 9.68 -19.51
C GLY A 51 14.80 10.99 -20.09
N LYS A 52 14.88 11.14 -21.41
CA LYS A 52 14.48 12.39 -22.09
C LYS A 52 12.97 12.67 -22.01
N ARG A 53 12.13 11.63 -22.05
CA ARG A 53 10.66 11.76 -22.15
C ARG A 53 9.90 10.95 -21.11
N ASN A 54 10.60 10.03 -20.45
CA ASN A 54 10.01 9.02 -19.60
C ASN A 54 10.86 8.89 -18.34
N ALA A 55 10.23 8.50 -17.24
CA ALA A 55 10.90 8.14 -16.01
C ALA A 55 10.26 6.89 -15.37
N VAL A 56 11.05 6.21 -14.55
CA VAL A 56 10.59 5.12 -13.70
C VAL A 56 11.06 5.37 -12.28
N VAL A 57 10.14 5.29 -11.32
CA VAL A 57 10.43 5.31 -9.88
C VAL A 57 10.02 3.96 -9.29
N VAL A 58 10.82 3.43 -8.37
CA VAL A 58 10.48 2.26 -7.57
C VAL A 58 10.83 2.58 -6.12
N ASP A 59 9.81 2.60 -5.26
CA ASP A 59 9.93 2.98 -3.85
C ASP A 59 8.98 2.14 -2.98
N VAL A 60 8.86 2.51 -1.70
CA VAL A 60 8.01 1.80 -0.72
C VAL A 60 6.54 1.76 -1.09
N SER A 61 6.07 2.71 -1.90
CA SER A 61 4.69 2.81 -2.36
C SER A 61 4.41 1.86 -3.52
N GLY A 62 5.40 1.57 -4.35
CA GLY A 62 5.24 0.77 -5.55
C GLY A 62 6.16 1.15 -6.71
N VAL A 63 5.62 1.10 -7.92
CA VAL A 63 6.30 1.47 -9.16
C VAL A 63 5.52 2.60 -9.84
N VAL A 64 6.21 3.65 -10.26
CA VAL A 64 5.61 4.76 -11.00
C VAL A 64 6.26 4.87 -12.38
N PHE A 65 5.43 4.88 -13.42
CA PHE A 65 5.85 5.17 -14.78
C PHE A 65 5.40 6.58 -15.16
N GLU A 66 6.36 7.38 -15.61
CA GLU A 66 6.09 8.65 -16.28
C GLU A 66 6.43 8.47 -17.76
N MET A 67 5.46 8.74 -18.63
CA MET A 67 5.54 8.48 -20.07
C MET A 67 5.00 9.69 -20.83
N SER A 68 5.88 10.63 -21.18
CA SER A 68 5.54 11.79 -22.01
C SER A 68 4.34 12.60 -21.49
N GLY A 69 4.29 12.86 -20.18
CA GLY A 69 3.23 13.61 -19.50
C GLY A 69 2.09 12.75 -18.95
N LEU A 70 2.12 11.43 -19.16
CA LEU A 70 1.21 10.49 -18.51
C LEU A 70 1.91 9.82 -17.33
N THR A 71 1.34 9.96 -16.13
CA THR A 71 1.81 9.25 -14.93
C THR A 71 0.88 8.07 -14.65
N ILE A 72 1.47 6.90 -14.42
CA ILE A 72 0.77 5.70 -13.99
C ILE A 72 1.47 5.18 -12.74
N GLU A 73 0.70 5.00 -11.67
CA GLU A 73 1.18 4.48 -10.39
C GLU A 73 0.66 3.05 -10.21
N PHE A 74 1.53 2.16 -9.78
CA PHE A 74 1.19 0.77 -9.44
C PHE A 74 1.61 0.52 -7.99
N ARG A 75 0.68 0.18 -7.10
CA ARG A 75 1.03 -0.14 -5.70
C ARG A 75 1.50 -1.59 -5.58
N TRP A 76 2.35 -1.89 -4.61
CA TRP A 76 2.85 -3.26 -4.41
C TRP A 76 1.77 -4.35 -4.37
N PRO A 77 0.61 -4.17 -3.71
CA PRO A 77 -0.46 -5.17 -3.71
C PRO A 77 -1.09 -5.44 -5.09
N GLU A 78 -0.94 -4.51 -6.03
CA GLU A 78 -1.48 -4.57 -7.40
C GLU A 78 -0.48 -5.19 -8.38
N ILE A 79 0.79 -5.30 -7.98
CA ILE A 79 1.89 -5.76 -8.82
C ILE A 79 2.07 -7.27 -8.65
N ARG A 80 1.90 -8.02 -9.74
CA ARG A 80 2.26 -9.44 -9.82
C ARG A 80 3.75 -9.67 -9.92
N SER A 81 4.37 -8.94 -10.84
CA SER A 81 5.81 -9.03 -11.07
C SER A 81 6.29 -7.79 -11.78
N VAL A 82 7.54 -7.43 -11.52
CA VAL A 82 8.26 -6.39 -12.26
C VAL A 82 9.36 -7.07 -13.07
N HIS A 83 9.37 -6.83 -14.37
CA HIS A 83 10.39 -7.31 -15.29
C HIS A 83 11.22 -6.12 -15.76
N TYR A 84 12.50 -6.34 -16.00
CA TYR A 84 13.35 -5.31 -16.58
C TYR A 84 14.38 -5.92 -17.51
N LYS A 85 14.74 -5.19 -18.56
CA LYS A 85 15.76 -5.58 -19.53
C LYS A 85 16.34 -4.35 -20.22
N ALA A 86 17.45 -4.52 -20.92
CA ALA A 86 17.90 -3.50 -21.86
C ALA A 86 17.00 -3.51 -23.10
N SER A 87 16.81 -2.35 -23.73
CA SER A 87 16.24 -2.28 -25.07
C SER A 87 17.09 -3.07 -26.07
N PRO A 88 16.52 -3.51 -27.21
CA PRO A 88 17.26 -4.26 -28.22
C PRO A 88 18.53 -3.55 -28.73
N ASP A 89 18.52 -2.22 -28.79
CA ASP A 89 19.68 -1.39 -29.15
C ASP A 89 20.64 -1.11 -27.98
N GLY A 90 20.26 -1.54 -26.77
CA GLY A 90 21.00 -1.35 -25.54
C GLY A 90 21.09 0.10 -25.07
N LYS A 91 20.20 1.00 -25.50
CA LYS A 91 20.22 2.43 -25.16
C LYS A 91 19.17 2.85 -24.15
N ALA A 92 18.27 1.96 -23.74
CA ALA A 92 17.23 2.25 -22.78
C ALA A 92 17.04 1.10 -21.79
N LEU A 93 16.59 1.46 -20.58
CA LEU A 93 16.09 0.53 -19.59
C LEU A 93 14.61 0.33 -19.86
N MET A 94 14.21 -0.89 -20.19
CA MET A 94 12.81 -1.26 -20.30
C MET A 94 12.37 -1.87 -18.98
N VAL A 95 11.35 -1.29 -18.36
CA VAL A 95 10.72 -1.81 -17.14
C VAL A 95 9.28 -2.14 -17.47
N ALA A 96 8.82 -3.29 -17.03
CA ALA A 96 7.45 -3.72 -17.21
C ALA A 96 6.83 -4.19 -15.90
N VAL A 97 5.58 -3.79 -15.68
CA VAL A 97 4.75 -4.22 -14.56
C VAL A 97 3.68 -5.16 -15.10
N VAL A 98 3.63 -6.36 -14.55
CA VAL A 98 2.49 -7.26 -14.69
C VAL A 98 1.56 -6.97 -13.52
N HIS A 99 0.36 -6.52 -13.83
CA HIS A 99 -0.66 -6.22 -12.84
C HIS A 99 -1.39 -7.51 -12.38
N MET A 100 -2.00 -7.49 -11.20
CA MET A 100 -2.73 -8.62 -10.63
C MET A 100 -3.84 -9.15 -11.54
N ASP A 101 -4.51 -8.27 -12.29
CA ASP A 101 -5.56 -8.61 -13.26
C ASP A 101 -5.02 -9.23 -14.58
N GLY A 102 -3.70 -9.36 -14.72
CA GLY A 102 -3.04 -9.92 -15.91
C GLY A 102 -2.68 -8.89 -16.98
N ARG A 103 -2.99 -7.60 -16.79
CA ARG A 103 -2.54 -6.55 -17.70
C ARG A 103 -1.02 -6.34 -17.61
N PHE A 104 -0.45 -5.91 -18.72
CA PHE A 104 0.98 -5.66 -18.87
C PHE A 104 1.20 -4.20 -19.25
N TYR A 105 2.07 -3.53 -18.50
CA TYR A 105 2.44 -2.13 -18.72
C TYR A 105 3.95 -2.04 -18.87
N GLU A 106 4.45 -1.28 -19.83
CA GLU A 106 5.88 -1.13 -20.09
C GLU A 106 6.28 0.33 -20.23
N CYS A 107 7.40 0.71 -19.62
CA CYS A 107 8.02 2.02 -19.75
C CYS A 107 9.50 1.87 -20.13
N GLY A 108 9.91 2.55 -21.21
CA GLY A 108 11.29 2.60 -21.66
C GLY A 108 11.96 3.93 -21.27
N VAL A 109 13.03 3.87 -20.48
CA VAL A 109 13.79 5.04 -20.04
C VAL A 109 15.13 5.10 -20.78
N GLU A 110 15.35 6.15 -21.56
CA GLU A 110 16.60 6.32 -22.31
C GLU A 110 17.81 6.51 -21.37
N ALA A 111 18.85 5.70 -21.58
CA ALA A 111 20.12 5.75 -20.87
C ALA A 111 21.16 6.53 -21.68
N LYS A 112 21.32 7.82 -21.36
CA LYS A 112 22.38 8.67 -21.89
C LYS A 112 23.32 9.11 -20.75
N PRO A 113 24.59 8.64 -20.72
CA PRO A 113 25.24 7.70 -21.63
C PRO A 113 24.78 6.24 -21.44
N ARG A 114 25.02 5.37 -22.42
CA ARG A 114 24.66 3.92 -22.37
C ARG A 114 25.23 3.21 -21.13
N ALA A 115 26.37 3.66 -20.62
CA ALA A 115 27.00 3.15 -19.40
C ALA A 115 26.07 3.19 -18.19
N ARG A 116 25.11 4.13 -18.16
CA ARG A 116 24.11 4.27 -17.09
C ARG A 116 23.24 3.04 -16.88
N LEU A 117 23.07 2.20 -17.91
CA LEU A 117 22.40 0.90 -17.74
C LEU A 117 23.14 -0.02 -16.78
N GLN A 118 24.48 0.02 -16.77
CA GLN A 118 25.30 -0.80 -15.88
C GLN A 118 25.14 -0.40 -14.41
N GLU A 119 24.79 0.86 -14.15
CA GLU A 119 24.48 1.37 -12.81
C GLU A 119 23.02 1.04 -12.43
N TRP A 120 22.09 1.22 -13.38
CA TRP A 120 20.67 1.02 -13.12
C TRP A 120 20.29 -0.43 -12.87
N PHE A 121 20.85 -1.41 -13.60
CA PHE A 121 20.49 -2.81 -13.41
C PHE A 121 20.76 -3.35 -11.99
N PRO A 122 21.96 -3.21 -11.41
CA PRO A 122 22.21 -3.70 -10.05
C PRO A 122 21.39 -2.93 -9.00
N GLN A 123 21.23 -1.61 -9.16
CA GLN A 123 20.41 -0.81 -8.24
C GLN A 123 18.94 -1.27 -8.29
N LEU A 124 18.36 -1.38 -9.48
CA LEU A 124 16.98 -1.83 -9.67
C LEU A 124 16.79 -3.26 -9.14
N ALA A 125 17.74 -4.16 -9.42
CA ALA A 125 17.71 -5.53 -8.89
C ALA A 125 17.66 -5.57 -7.36
N TRP A 126 18.48 -4.74 -6.71
CA TRP A 126 18.54 -4.65 -5.25
C TRP A 126 17.26 -4.07 -4.65
N VAL A 127 16.73 -2.97 -5.21
CA VAL A 127 15.47 -2.34 -4.76
C VAL A 127 14.29 -3.29 -4.94
N LEU A 128 14.15 -3.91 -6.11
CA LEU A 128 13.11 -4.92 -6.33
C LEU A 128 13.28 -6.10 -5.37
N GLY A 129 14.50 -6.55 -5.12
CA GLY A 129 14.79 -7.59 -4.13
C GLY A 129 14.28 -7.28 -2.73
N HIS A 130 14.26 -6.00 -2.34
CA HIS A 130 13.77 -5.55 -1.05
C HIS A 130 12.23 -5.57 -0.95
N TYR A 131 11.53 -5.10 -2.00
CA TYR A 131 10.06 -4.98 -1.97
C TYR A 131 9.30 -6.14 -2.58
N ARG A 132 10.00 -7.08 -3.21
CA ARG A 132 9.40 -8.23 -3.90
C ARG A 132 8.22 -8.76 -3.09
N PRO A 133 6.99 -8.72 -3.64
CA PRO A 133 5.85 -9.28 -2.95
C PRO A 133 6.18 -10.74 -2.69
N THR A 134 6.11 -11.14 -1.44
CA THR A 134 6.30 -12.52 -1.01
C THR A 134 5.33 -13.36 -1.85
N GLY A 135 5.87 -14.17 -2.75
CA GLY A 135 5.15 -15.27 -3.37
C GLY A 135 5.00 -16.40 -2.38
#